data_AF-A0A377WSG5-F1
#
_entry.id   AF-A0A377WSG5-F1
#
_cell.length_a   1.000
_cell.length_b   1.000
_cell.length_c   1.000
_cell.angle_alpha   90.00
_cell.angle_beta   90.00
_cell.angle_gamma   90.00
#
_symmetry.space_group_name_H-M   'P 1'
#
loop_
_entity.id
_entity.type
_entity.pdbx_description
1 polymer ?
#
loop_
_entity_poly.entity_id
_entity_poly.type
_entity_poly.pdbx_seq_one_letter_code
_entity_poly.pdbx_strand_id
1 'polypeptide(L)'
;MGATPLKYDQSEYEMAGALRESPYPIATAPLTGFDVPWGSEVILEGVIEGRKREIEGPFGEFTGHYSGGRNMTVVRIDKVSYRSKPIFESLYLGMPWTEIDYLMGPATCVPL
;
A
#
# COMPACT_ATOMS: atom_id res chain seq x y z
N MET A 1 2.92 -5.73 6.34
CA MET A 1 2.76 -4.93 7.57
C MET A 1 2.13 -3.54 7.35
N GLY A 2 1.93 -3.07 6.12
CA GLY A 2 1.28 -1.76 5.88
C GLY A 2 -0.22 -1.66 6.21
N ALA A 3 -0.81 -2.68 6.84
CA ALA A 3 -2.22 -2.72 7.26
C ALA A 3 -2.36 -3.17 8.73
N THR A 4 -1.26 -3.15 9.49
CA THR A 4 -1.27 -3.52 10.91
C THR A 4 -1.90 -2.39 11.72
N PRO A 5 -2.84 -2.69 12.65
CA PRO A 5 -3.50 -1.65 13.45
C PRO A 5 -2.55 -1.13 14.54
N LEU A 6 -1.66 -0.21 14.17
CA LEU A 6 -0.71 0.44 15.07
C LEU A 6 -1.20 1.84 15.47
N LYS A 7 -0.59 2.41 16.51
CA LYS A 7 -0.79 3.82 16.88
C LYS A 7 -0.09 4.74 15.88
N TYR A 8 -0.55 6.00 15.81
CA TYR A 8 -0.05 6.99 14.85
C TYR A 8 1.46 7.28 14.90
N ASP A 9 2.09 7.03 16.04
CA ASP A 9 3.50 7.28 16.32
C ASP A 9 4.36 6.00 16.25
N GLN A 10 3.76 4.85 15.90
CA GLN A 10 4.45 3.57 15.79
C GLN A 10 4.80 3.26 14.34
N SER A 11 5.96 2.60 14.14
CA SER A 11 6.48 2.26 12.82
C SER A 11 6.10 0.84 12.40
N GLU A 12 5.48 0.70 11.22
CA GLU A 12 5.24 -0.60 10.60
C GLU A 12 6.53 -1.34 10.25
N TYR A 13 7.64 -0.63 10.01
CA TYR A 13 8.95 -1.26 9.77
C TYR A 13 9.51 -1.88 11.04
N GLU A 14 9.35 -1.23 12.19
CA GLU A 14 9.75 -1.78 13.49
C GLU A 14 8.91 -3.01 13.84
N MET A 15 7.59 -2.94 13.62
CA MET A 15 6.71 -4.09 13.83
C MET A 15 7.04 -5.25 12.87
N ALA A 16 7.37 -4.95 11.60
CA ALA A 16 7.86 -5.97 10.66
C ALA A 16 9.17 -6.60 11.12
N GLY A 17 10.07 -5.80 11.72
CA GLY A 17 11.31 -6.29 12.29
C GLY A 17 11.09 -7.19 13.50
N ALA A 18 10.15 -6.82 14.38
CA ALA A 18 9.78 -7.60 15.56
C ALA A 18 9.23 -8.99 15.17
N LEU A 19 8.31 -9.06 14.19
CA LEU A 19 7.76 -10.34 13.70
C LEU A 19 8.81 -11.23 13.01
N ARG A 20 9.82 -10.62 12.39
CA ARG A 20 10.90 -11.32 11.70
C ARG A 20 12.10 -11.60 12.63
N GLU A 21 12.04 -11.19 13.89
CA GLU A 21 13.15 -11.26 14.86
C GLU A 21 14.47 -10.63 14.35
N SER A 22 14.37 -9.69 13.41
CA SER A 22 15.53 -9.04 12.78
C SER A 22 15.12 -7.71 12.12
N PRO A 23 15.98 -6.68 12.08
CA PRO A 23 15.65 -5.39 11.46
C PRO A 23 15.13 -5.54 10.02
N TYR A 24 14.04 -4.84 9.70
CA TYR A 24 13.47 -4.89 8.35
C TYR A 24 14.41 -4.18 7.35
N PRO A 25 14.77 -4.83 6.22
CA PRO A 25 15.67 -4.23 5.25
C PRO A 25 14.97 -3.11 4.47
N ILE A 26 15.47 -1.90 4.64
CA ILE A 26 15.01 -0.69 3.95
C ILE A 26 16.07 -0.17 2.98
N ALA A 27 15.64 0.63 2.02
CA ALA A 27 16.49 1.42 1.15
C ALA A 27 16.00 2.88 1.17
N THR A 28 16.87 3.82 0.84
CA THR A 28 16.50 5.24 0.73
C THR A 28 16.03 5.54 -0.69
N ALA A 29 14.81 6.07 -0.81
CA ALA A 29 14.23 6.46 -2.08
C ALA A 29 15.02 7.63 -2.70
N PRO A 30 15.43 7.55 -3.97
CA PRO A 30 16.42 8.46 -4.52
C PRO A 30 15.90 9.87 -4.85
N LEU A 31 14.59 10.10 -4.92
CA LEU A 31 14.02 11.44 -5.10
C LEU A 31 13.59 12.06 -3.76
N THR A 32 12.85 11.33 -2.95
CA THR A 32 12.25 11.89 -1.72
C THR A 32 13.11 11.72 -0.48
N GLY A 33 14.07 10.78 -0.49
CA GLY A 33 14.85 10.41 0.69
C GLY A 33 14.08 9.56 1.71
N PHE A 34 12.89 9.09 1.38
CA PHE A 34 12.08 8.26 2.29
C PHE A 34 12.59 6.82 2.38
N ASP A 35 12.34 6.20 3.53
CA ASP A 35 12.59 4.78 3.73
C ASP A 35 11.54 3.95 2.97
N VAL A 36 12.02 3.12 2.06
CA VAL A 36 11.21 2.20 1.25
C VAL A 36 11.66 0.77 1.48
N PRO A 37 10.80 -0.25 1.26
CA PRO A 37 11.23 -1.64 1.35
C PRO A 37 12.35 -1.93 0.36
N TRP A 38 13.48 -2.48 0.83
CA TRP A 38 14.59 -2.85 -0.05
C TRP A 38 14.16 -3.86 -1.14
N GLY A 39 13.16 -4.69 -0.80
CA GLY A 39 12.62 -5.73 -1.66
C GLY A 39 11.65 -5.27 -2.75
N SER A 40 11.31 -3.98 -2.84
CA SER A 40 10.28 -3.50 -3.76
C SER A 40 10.61 -3.80 -5.23
N GLU A 41 9.60 -4.24 -5.98
CA GLU A 41 9.68 -4.47 -7.43
C GLU A 41 9.58 -3.14 -8.21
N VAL A 42 8.69 -2.26 -7.74
CA VAL A 42 8.44 -0.92 -8.29
C VAL A 42 8.21 0.06 -7.14
N ILE A 43 8.81 1.25 -7.24
CA ILE A 43 8.62 2.37 -6.31
C ILE A 43 8.17 3.58 -7.15
N LEU A 44 7.08 4.20 -6.73
CA LEU A 44 6.55 5.42 -7.32
C LEU A 44 6.81 6.57 -6.34
N GLU A 45 7.61 7.55 -6.76
CA GLU A 45 7.93 8.74 -5.97
C GLU A 45 7.29 9.96 -6.61
N GLY A 46 6.75 10.87 -5.80
CA GLY A 46 6.02 12.02 -6.27
C GLY A 46 5.32 12.77 -5.15
N VAL A 47 4.23 13.47 -5.51
CA VAL A 47 3.48 14.30 -4.56
C VAL A 47 1.98 14.09 -4.69
N ILE A 48 1.29 14.17 -3.55
CA ILE A 48 -0.17 14.32 -3.53
C ILE A 48 -0.48 15.79 -3.80
N GLU A 49 -1.14 16.08 -4.92
CA GLU A 49 -1.48 17.45 -5.30
C GLU A 49 -2.64 17.97 -4.45
N GLY A 50 -2.30 18.83 -3.49
CA GLY A 50 -3.29 19.45 -2.61
C GLY A 50 -4.39 20.18 -3.39
N ARG A 51 -5.65 19.98 -2.98
CA ARG A 51 -6.85 20.59 -3.58
C ARG A 51 -7.13 20.23 -5.05
N LYS A 52 -6.33 19.36 -5.67
CA LYS A 52 -6.62 18.81 -6.99
C LYS A 52 -7.27 17.44 -6.83
N ARG A 53 -8.40 17.24 -7.50
CA ARG A 53 -9.15 15.98 -7.47
C ARG A 53 -9.66 15.65 -8.86
N GLU A 54 -9.66 14.36 -9.16
CA GLU A 54 -10.19 13.80 -10.41
C GLU A 54 -11.11 12.62 -10.10
N ILE A 55 -12.00 12.30 -11.04
CA ILE A 55 -12.93 11.18 -10.89
C ILE A 55 -12.14 9.88 -11.00
N GLU A 56 -12.17 9.07 -9.95
CA GLU A 56 -11.61 7.72 -9.88
C GLU A 56 -12.76 6.71 -9.67
N GLY A 57 -12.59 5.49 -10.18
CA GLY A 57 -13.62 4.46 -10.21
C GLY A 57 -14.47 4.44 -11.51
N PRO A 58 -15.52 3.59 -11.57
CA PRO A 58 -15.99 2.69 -10.52
C PRO A 58 -14.99 1.55 -10.23
N PHE A 59 -15.02 1.00 -9.02
CA PHE A 59 -14.15 -0.10 -8.61
C PHE A 59 -14.93 -1.20 -7.91
N GLY A 60 -14.46 -2.45 -8.01
CA GLY A 60 -15.04 -3.57 -7.27
C GLY A 60 -14.67 -3.46 -5.79
N GLU A 61 -15.65 -3.57 -4.91
CA GLU A 61 -15.44 -3.50 -3.45
C GLU A 61 -15.49 -4.89 -2.82
N PHE A 62 -14.84 -5.03 -1.66
CA PHE A 62 -14.73 -6.31 -0.93
C PHE A 62 -16.08 -6.89 -0.49
N THR A 63 -17.13 -6.05 -0.50
CA THR A 63 -18.51 -6.48 -0.25
C THR A 63 -19.13 -7.24 -1.43
N GLY A 64 -18.41 -7.41 -2.54
CA GLY A 64 -18.90 -8.05 -3.77
C GLY A 64 -19.68 -7.13 -4.71
N HIS A 65 -19.68 -5.82 -4.47
CA HIS A 65 -20.44 -4.83 -5.24
C HIS A 65 -19.50 -3.79 -5.87
N TYR A 66 -19.95 -3.12 -6.93
CA TYR A 66 -19.21 -1.98 -7.48
C TYR A 66 -19.53 -0.70 -6.70
N SER A 67 -18.50 0.06 -6.34
CA SER A 67 -18.65 1.44 -5.92
C SER A 67 -18.76 2.36 -7.15
N GLY A 68 -19.48 3.47 -7.00
CA GLY A 68 -19.52 4.52 -8.01
C GLY A 68 -18.25 5.37 -8.00
N GLY A 69 -18.05 6.17 -9.05
CA GLY A 69 -16.88 7.05 -9.12
C GLY A 69 -16.92 8.20 -8.08
N ARG A 70 -15.75 8.61 -7.59
CA ARG A 70 -15.59 9.70 -6.61
C ARG A 70 -14.40 10.59 -6.96
N ASN A 71 -14.46 11.84 -6.53
CA ASN A 71 -13.35 12.80 -6.67
C ASN A 71 -12.23 12.47 -5.66
N MET A 72 -11.23 11.73 -6.12
CA MET A 72 -10.08 11.31 -5.33
C MET A 72 -8.88 12.25 -5.54
N THR A 73 -7.94 12.25 -4.61
CA THR A 73 -6.74 13.09 -4.69
C THR A 73 -5.85 12.66 -5.84
N VAL A 74 -5.28 13.62 -6.57
CA VAL A 74 -4.31 13.33 -7.63
C VAL A 74 -2.93 13.09 -7.02
N VAL A 75 -2.31 11.97 -7.38
CA VAL A 75 -0.90 11.70 -7.07
C VAL A 75 -0.09 11.90 -8.35
N ARG A 76 0.72 12.96 -8.39
CA ARG A 76 1.65 13.23 -9.49
C ARG A 76 2.92 12.42 -9.27
N ILE A 77 3.29 11.57 -10.22
CA ILE A 77 4.50 10.75 -10.16
C ILE A 77 5.64 11.49 -10.84
N ASP A 78 6.73 11.68 -10.10
CA ASP A 78 7.92 12.41 -10.52
C ASP A 78 9.08 11.47 -10.85
N LYS A 79 9.10 10.29 -10.22
CA LYS A 79 10.09 9.26 -10.50
C LYS A 79 9.51 7.87 -10.30
N VAL A 80 9.91 6.96 -11.20
CA VAL A 80 9.62 5.54 -11.11
C VAL A 80 10.95 4.80 -11.03
N SER A 81 11.16 4.06 -9.95
CA SER A 81 12.33 3.19 -9.76
C SER A 81 11.86 1.75 -9.76
N TYR A 82 12.51 0.86 -10.52
CA TYR A 82 12.05 -0.53 -10.68
C TYR A 82 13.22 -1.48 -10.93
N ARG A 83 12.99 -2.77 -10.65
CA ARG A 83 13.97 -3.84 -10.91
C ARG A 83 14.08 -4.12 -12.41
N SER A 84 15.18 -4.73 -12.86
CA SER A 84 15.40 -5.01 -14.30
C SER A 84 14.30 -5.87 -14.95
N LYS A 85 13.60 -6.70 -14.17
CA LYS A 85 12.44 -7.50 -14.61
C LYS A 85 11.38 -7.43 -13.50
N PRO A 86 10.63 -6.32 -13.41
CA PRO A 86 9.74 -6.10 -12.28
C PRO A 86 8.52 -7.00 -12.38
N ILE A 87 8.09 -7.54 -11.24
CA ILE A 87 6.81 -8.23 -11.13
C ILE A 87 5.75 -7.21 -10.73
N PHE A 88 4.68 -7.13 -11.51
CA PHE A 88 3.50 -6.35 -11.15
C PHE A 88 2.44 -7.29 -10.59
N GLU A 89 2.26 -7.24 -9.28
CA GLU A 89 1.19 -7.95 -8.60
C GLU A 89 -0.10 -7.13 -8.75
N SER A 90 -1.11 -7.74 -9.34
CA SER A 90 -2.46 -7.19 -9.40
C SER A 90 -3.35 -8.07 -8.53
N LEU A 91 -4.24 -7.44 -7.78
CA LEU A 91 -5.25 -8.14 -7.00
C LEU A 91 -6.63 -7.94 -7.62
N TYR A 92 -7.50 -8.92 -7.40
CA TYR A 92 -8.91 -8.82 -7.73
C TYR A 92 -9.69 -8.48 -6.46
N LEU A 93 -10.67 -7.58 -6.57
CA LEU A 93 -11.48 -7.13 -5.46
C LEU A 93 -12.95 -7.30 -5.83
N GLY A 94 -13.71 -8.02 -5.01
CA GLY A 94 -15.07 -8.44 -5.35
C GLY A 94 -15.64 -9.47 -4.39
N MET A 95 -16.38 -10.45 -4.92
CA MET A 95 -17.00 -11.49 -4.08
C MET A 95 -15.93 -12.37 -3.41
N PRO A 96 -16.02 -12.61 -2.09
CA PRO A 96 -15.13 -13.51 -1.39
C PRO A 96 -15.06 -14.91 -2.03
N TRP A 97 -13.91 -15.59 -1.99
CA TRP A 97 -12.72 -15.27 -1.20
C TRP A 97 -11.61 -14.67 -2.06
N THR A 98 -11.08 -13.52 -1.65
CA THR A 98 -10.02 -12.75 -2.31
C THR A 98 -8.88 -12.45 -1.34
N GLU A 99 -7.81 -11.81 -1.82
CA GLU A 99 -6.65 -11.44 -1.01
C GLU A 99 -7.03 -10.62 0.23
N ILE A 100 -8.07 -9.78 0.15
CA ILE A 100 -8.51 -8.98 1.30
C ILE A 100 -9.03 -9.87 2.45
N ASP A 101 -9.72 -10.96 2.13
CA ASP A 101 -10.29 -11.88 3.10
C ASP A 101 -9.21 -12.69 3.83
N TYR A 102 -8.09 -12.97 3.13
CA TYR A 102 -6.97 -13.73 3.68
C TYR A 102 -5.90 -12.86 4.35
N LEU A 103 -5.73 -11.61 3.91
CA LEU A 103 -4.66 -10.72 4.40
C LEU A 103 -5.18 -9.68 5.40
N MET A 104 -6.20 -8.91 5.02
CA MET A 104 -6.72 -7.82 5.85
C MET A 104 -7.73 -8.29 6.89
N GLY A 105 -8.61 -9.23 6.53
CA GLY A 105 -9.62 -9.79 7.44
C GLY A 105 -9.01 -10.26 8.77
N PRO A 106 -8.01 -11.16 8.75
CA PRO A 106 -7.37 -11.63 9.98
C PRO A 106 -6.68 -10.51 10.76
N ALA A 107 -6.04 -9.55 10.08
CA ALA A 107 -5.34 -8.44 10.74
C ALA A 107 -6.28 -7.51 11.52
N THR A 108 -7.55 -7.41 11.12
CA THR A 108 -8.56 -6.58 11.80
C THR A 108 -9.35 -7.34 12.88
N CYS A 109 -9.28 -8.67 12.89
CA CYS A 109 -9.92 -9.51 13.89
C CYS A 109 -9.09 -9.71 15.17
N VAL A 110 -7.82 -9.30 15.18
CA VAL A 110 -6.97 -9.38 16.37
C VAL A 110 -7.40 -8.26 17.33
N PRO A 111 -7.87 -8.57 18.54
CA PRO A 111 -8.14 -7.53 19.54
C PRO A 111 -6.84 -6.81 19.88
N LEU A 112 -6.89 -5.48 19.81
CA LEU A 112 -5.83 -4.58 20.30
C LEU A 112 -5.63 -4.72 21.81
#